data_AF-C2KIJ8-F1
#
_entry.id   AF-C2KIJ8-F1
#
_cell.length_a   1.000
_cell.length_b   1.000
_cell.length_c   1.000
_cell.angle_alpha   90.00
_cell.angle_beta   90.00
_cell.angle_gamma   90.00
#
_symmetry.space_group_name_H-M   'P 1'
#
loop_
_entity.id
_entity.type
_entity.pdbx_description
1 polymer ?
#
loop_
_entity_poly.entity_id
_entity_poly.type
_entity_poly.pdbx_seq_one_letter_code
_entity_poly.pdbx_strand_id
1 'polypeptide(L)'
;MAEIYDLIVIGTGSVGSSTGYYAAKRGLSVLEIDSATPPHTNGSHHGETRMIRHAYGEGSSYVPLVLRAQELWNELKRDTQVDIFHQTGVLNIAPKQSSFL
;
A
#
# COMPACT_ATOMS: atom_id res chain seq x y z
N MET A 1 3.15 28.99 19.39
CA MET A 1 4.29 28.09 19.62
C MET A 1 4.25 27.04 18.51
N ALA A 2 5.39 26.62 17.97
CA ALA A 2 5.41 25.54 16.98
C ALA A 2 5.06 24.22 17.68
N GLU A 3 4.15 23.44 17.11
CA GLU A 3 3.90 22.07 17.57
C GLU A 3 5.04 21.16 17.09
N ILE A 4 5.50 20.26 17.97
CA ILE A 4 6.57 19.29 17.68
C ILE A 4 5.92 17.92 17.48
N TYR A 5 6.25 17.29 16.37
CA TYR A 5 5.83 15.93 16.01
C TYR A 5 7.07 15.03 15.89
N ASP A 6 6.92 13.74 16.21
CA ASP A 6 7.98 12.75 16.03
C ASP A 6 8.19 12.40 14.55
N LEU A 7 7.11 12.48 13.75
CA LEU A 7 7.13 12.24 12.32
C LEU A 7 6.15 13.16 11.59
N ILE A 8 6.60 13.77 10.49
CA ILE A 8 5.73 14.49 9.55
C ILE A 8 5.72 13.71 8.23
N VAL A 9 4.54 13.33 7.76
CA VAL A 9 4.32 12.67 6.47
C VAL A 9 3.78 13.71 5.49
N ILE A 10 4.53 13.96 4.41
CA ILE A 10 4.11 14.85 3.32
C ILE A 10 3.58 13.99 2.17
N GLY A 11 2.28 14.13 1.88
CA GLY A 11 1.53 13.30 0.96
C GLY A 11 0.91 12.11 1.68
N THR A 12 -0.38 12.21 2.02
CA THR A 12 -1.21 11.22 2.71
C THR A 12 -1.98 10.35 1.71
N GLY A 13 -1.30 9.91 0.65
CA GLY A 13 -1.80 8.91 -0.31
C GLY A 13 -1.49 7.47 0.13
N SER A 14 -1.43 6.50 -0.80
CA SER A 14 -1.24 5.07 -0.47
C SER A 14 -0.06 4.78 0.47
N VAL A 15 1.11 5.35 0.17
CA VAL A 15 2.32 5.15 0.97
C VAL A 15 2.28 5.98 2.25
N GLY A 16 1.80 7.22 2.15
CA GLY A 16 1.71 8.15 3.27
C GLY A 16 0.81 7.66 4.38
N SER A 17 -0.44 7.33 4.06
CA SER A 17 -1.41 6.82 5.03
C SER A 17 -0.95 5.52 5.68
N SER A 18 -0.32 4.62 4.92
CA SER A 18 0.27 3.41 5.50
C SER A 18 1.39 3.77 6.48
N THR A 19 2.24 4.74 6.14
CA THR A 19 3.33 5.20 7.01
C THR A 19 2.79 5.81 8.29
N GLY A 20 1.83 6.74 8.18
CA GLY A 20 1.18 7.38 9.32
C GLY A 20 0.49 6.38 10.24
N TYR A 21 -0.29 5.45 9.68
CA TYR A 21 -0.95 4.39 10.43
C TYR A 21 0.05 3.56 11.27
N TYR A 22 1.11 3.02 10.66
CA TYR A 22 2.06 2.18 11.39
C TYR A 22 2.94 2.97 12.37
N ALA A 23 3.25 4.23 12.08
CA ALA A 23 3.97 5.11 13.00
C ALA A 23 3.11 5.46 14.23
N ALA A 24 1.85 5.88 14.02
CA ALA A 24 0.92 6.17 15.10
C ALA A 24 0.60 4.91 15.93
N LYS A 25 0.43 3.74 15.29
CA LYS A 25 0.25 2.44 15.98
C LYS A 25 1.43 2.07 16.89
N ARG A 26 2.62 2.63 16.66
CA ARG A 26 3.82 2.48 17.50
C ARG A 26 3.97 3.58 18.56
N GLY A 27 3.00 4.49 18.68
CA GLY A 27 2.95 5.53 19.71
C GLY A 27 3.66 6.84 19.35
N LEU A 28 4.03 7.06 18.08
CA LEU A 28 4.61 8.33 17.65
C LEU A 28 3.52 9.40 17.51
N SER A 29 3.86 10.64 17.85
CA SER A 29 3.09 11.82 17.45
C SER A 29 3.33 12.10 15.96
N VAL A 30 2.32 11.88 15.12
CA VAL A 30 2.43 11.98 13.66
C VAL A 30 1.55 13.10 13.11
N LEU A 31 2.13 13.95 12.27
CA LEU A 31 1.39 14.91 11.44
C LEU A 31 1.36 14.40 9.99
N GLU A 32 0.16 14.21 9.44
CA GLU A 32 -0.04 13.83 8.04
C GLU A 32 -0.59 15.04 7.26
N ILE A 33 0.08 15.42 6.18
CA ILE A 33 -0.25 16.60 5.37
C ILE A 33 -0.45 16.17 3.92
N ASP A 34 -1.55 16.57 3.30
CA ASP A 34 -1.81 16.33 1.89
C ASP A 34 -2.30 17.59 1.18
N SER A 35 -2.10 17.64 -0.14
CA SER A 35 -2.57 18.70 -1.04
C SER A 35 -4.08 18.65 -1.32
N ALA A 36 -4.73 17.52 -1.04
CA ALA A 36 -6.17 17.30 -1.16
C ALA A 36 -6.67 16.39 -0.01
N THR A 37 -7.99 16.18 0.12
CA THR A 37 -8.55 15.31 1.16
C THR A 37 -8.55 13.84 0.70
N PRO A 38 -7.75 12.93 1.28
CA PRO A 38 -7.74 11.53 0.89
C PRO A 38 -9.01 10.80 1.39
N PRO A 39 -9.50 9.76 0.68
CA PRO A 39 -9.11 9.41 -0.68
C PRO A 39 -9.72 10.40 -1.71
N HIS A 40 -8.91 10.86 -2.65
CA HIS A 40 -9.31 11.75 -3.76
C HIS A 40 -8.92 11.19 -5.14
N THR A 41 -9.40 11.83 -6.21
CA THR A 41 -9.15 11.44 -7.62
C THR A 41 -7.91 12.09 -8.25
N ASN A 42 -7.29 13.05 -7.56
CA ASN A 42 -6.13 13.78 -8.09
C ASN A 42 -4.78 13.04 -7.96
N GLY A 43 -4.74 11.90 -7.25
CA GLY A 43 -3.53 11.12 -6.98
C GLY A 43 -3.46 9.80 -7.78
N SER A 44 -2.55 8.89 -7.43
CA SER A 44 -2.37 7.61 -8.16
C SER A 44 -3.10 6.41 -7.55
N HIS A 45 -3.95 6.63 -6.54
CA HIS A 45 -4.67 5.58 -5.80
C HIS A 45 -6.16 5.46 -6.17
N HIS A 46 -6.70 6.42 -6.93
CA HIS A 46 -8.09 6.38 -7.40
C HIS A 46 -8.32 5.30 -8.46
N GLY A 47 -9.57 5.04 -8.83
CA GLY A 47 -9.92 3.84 -9.58
C GLY A 47 -9.99 2.67 -8.61
N GLU A 48 -11.12 1.99 -8.61
CA GLU A 48 -11.59 1.22 -7.46
C GLU A 48 -10.66 0.09 -7.01
N THR A 49 -9.93 -0.53 -7.96
CA THR A 49 -9.17 -1.76 -7.70
C THR A 49 -7.70 -1.63 -8.06
N ARG A 50 -6.87 -2.42 -7.38
CA ARG A 50 -5.44 -2.62 -7.66
C ARG A 50 -5.10 -4.09 -7.58
N MET A 51 -4.16 -4.51 -8.41
CA MET A 51 -3.67 -5.88 -8.45
C MET A 51 -2.45 -6.04 -7.53
N ILE A 52 -2.38 -7.17 -6.83
CA ILE A 52 -1.19 -7.66 -6.15
C ILE A 52 -0.78 -9.00 -6.77
N ARG A 53 0.51 -9.20 -7.03
CA ARG A 53 1.10 -10.44 -7.59
C ARG A 53 2.27 -10.87 -6.72
N HIS A 54 2.44 -12.18 -6.52
CA HIS A 54 3.61 -12.71 -5.81
C HIS A 54 4.74 -13.11 -6.77
N ALA A 55 4.39 -13.75 -7.89
CA ALA A 55 5.33 -14.00 -8.97
C ALA A 55 5.57 -12.68 -9.75
N TYR A 56 6.70 -12.04 -9.46
CA TYR A 56 7.04 -10.70 -9.91
C TYR A 56 8.01 -10.74 -11.10
N GLY A 57 7.49 -10.50 -12.31
CA GLY A 57 8.26 -10.49 -13.55
C GLY A 57 9.31 -9.36 -13.62
N GLU A 58 9.06 -8.29 -12.86
CA GLU A 58 9.95 -7.14 -12.73
C GLU A 58 11.24 -7.45 -11.95
N GLY A 59 11.25 -8.57 -11.22
CA GLY A 59 12.44 -9.06 -10.52
C GLY A 59 12.10 -9.77 -9.21
N SER A 60 12.81 -10.86 -8.94
CA SER A 60 12.62 -11.67 -7.72
C SER A 60 12.93 -10.92 -6.42
N SER A 61 13.67 -9.81 -6.50
CA SER A 61 13.95 -8.94 -5.36
C SER A 61 12.69 -8.33 -4.72
N TYR A 62 11.58 -8.22 -5.48
CA TYR A 62 10.30 -7.74 -4.94
C TYR A 62 9.51 -8.80 -4.18
N VAL A 63 9.83 -10.09 -4.36
CA VAL A 63 9.04 -11.20 -3.80
C VAL A 63 8.95 -11.12 -2.27
N PRO A 64 10.04 -10.90 -1.51
CA PRO A 64 9.94 -10.77 -0.06
C PRO A 64 9.07 -9.58 0.38
N LEU A 65 9.14 -8.46 -0.35
CA LEU A 65 8.38 -7.25 -0.05
C LEU A 65 6.86 -7.49 -0.25
N VAL A 66 6.47 -8.09 -1.37
CA VAL A 66 5.06 -8.30 -1.68
C VAL A 66 4.42 -9.40 -0.84
N LEU A 67 5.19 -10.41 -0.43
CA LEU A 67 4.72 -11.40 0.56
C LEU A 67 4.42 -10.73 1.90
N ARG A 68 5.31 -9.85 2.39
CA ARG A 68 5.03 -9.07 3.60
C ARG A 68 3.85 -8.13 3.41
N ALA A 69 3.72 -7.50 2.23
CA ALA A 69 2.56 -6.65 1.93
C ALA A 69 1.24 -7.44 2.00
N GLN A 70 1.19 -8.67 1.48
CA GLN A 70 0.01 -9.52 1.55
C GLN A 70 -0.38 -9.88 3.00
N GLU A 71 0.60 -10.15 3.87
CA GLU A 71 0.36 -10.35 5.30
C GLU A 71 -0.28 -9.11 5.93
N LEU A 72 0.25 -7.93 5.63
CA LEU A 72 -0.26 -6.65 6.15
C LEU A 72 -1.66 -6.31 5.62
N TRP A 73 -1.98 -6.63 4.36
CA TRP A 73 -3.34 -6.49 3.84
C TRP A 73 -4.34 -7.41 4.55
N ASN A 74 -3.92 -8.65 4.84
CA ASN A 74 -4.72 -9.58 5.61
C ASN A 74 -4.91 -9.13 7.07
N GLU A 75 -3.88 -8.54 7.68
CA GLU A 75 -3.97 -7.86 8.99
C GLU A 75 -4.98 -6.71 8.95
N LEU A 76 -4.88 -5.80 7.97
CA LEU A 76 -5.77 -4.64 7.86
C LEU A 76 -7.24 -5.05 7.64
N LYS A 77 -7.49 -6.10 6.84
CA LYS A 77 -8.83 -6.68 6.68
C LYS A 77 -9.40 -7.15 8.02
N ARG A 78 -8.59 -7.79 8.87
CA ARG A 78 -9.01 -8.22 10.21
C ARG A 78 -9.29 -7.03 11.13
N ASP A 79 -8.43 -6.01 11.11
CA ASP A 79 -8.52 -4.85 12.02
C ASP A 79 -9.71 -3.94 11.69
N THR A 80 -10.14 -3.88 10.41
CA THR A 80 -11.19 -2.94 9.95
C THR A 80 -12.55 -3.59 9.69
N GLN A 81 -12.62 -4.92 9.61
CA GLN A 81 -13.81 -5.66 9.15
C GLN A 81 -14.31 -5.27 7.74
N VAL A 82 -13.50 -4.54 6.97
CA VAL A 82 -13.77 -4.21 5.57
C VAL A 82 -13.13 -5.27 4.69
N ASP A 83 -13.83 -5.70 3.65
CA ASP A 83 -13.27 -6.63 2.67
C ASP A 83 -12.32 -5.88 1.72
N ILE A 84 -11.08 -5.69 2.17
CA ILE A 84 -10.05 -4.89 1.47
C ILE A 84 -9.32 -5.70 0.39
N PHE A 85 -9.32 -7.04 0.50
CA PHE A 85 -8.60 -7.92 -0.41
C PHE A 85 -9.45 -9.12 -0.82
N HIS A 86 -9.69 -9.21 -2.13
CA HIS A 86 -10.35 -10.33 -2.78
C HIS A 86 -9.33 -11.22 -3.50
N GLN A 87 -9.24 -12.50 -3.13
CA GLN A 87 -8.32 -13.44 -3.74
C GLN A 87 -8.87 -13.99 -5.07
N THR A 88 -8.86 -13.15 -6.10
CA THR A 88 -9.35 -13.52 -7.44
C THR A 88 -8.39 -14.41 -8.23
N GLY A 89 -7.13 -14.48 -7.78
CA GLY A 89 -6.03 -14.98 -8.61
C GLY A 89 -5.60 -13.96 -9.67
N VAL A 90 -4.42 -14.17 -10.25
CA VAL A 90 -3.88 -13.36 -11.34
C VAL A 90 -3.32 -14.28 -12.42
N LEU A 91 -3.78 -14.07 -13.66
CA LEU A 91 -3.30 -14.81 -14.83
C LEU A 91 -2.21 -14.01 -15.53
N ASN A 92 -1.02 -14.61 -15.65
CA ASN A 92 0.06 -14.06 -16.46
C ASN A 92 0.09 -14.77 -17.82
N ILE A 93 0.07 -14.01 -18.92
CA ILE A 93 0.09 -14.54 -20.29
C ILE A 93 1.21 -13.84 -21.06
N ALA A 94 2.07 -14.61 -21.72
CA ALA A 94 3.07 -14.09 -22.64
C ALA A 94 3.44 -15.11 -23.74
N PRO A 95 4.11 -14.68 -24.82
CA PRO A 95 4.76 -15.58 -25.75
C PRO A 95 5.76 -16.50 -25.04
N LYS A 96 5.99 -17.70 -25.58
CA LYS A 96 6.82 -18.74 -24.96
C LYS A 96 8.26 -18.29 -24.66
N GLN A 97 8.78 -17.32 -25.41
CA GLN A 97 10.15 -16.80 -25.28
C GLN A 97 10.23 -15.53 -24.43
N SER A 98 9.16 -15.16 -23.73
CA SER A 98 9.17 -14.00 -22.83
C SER A 98 10.19 -14.21 -21.71
N SER A 99 11.03 -13.21 -21.47
CA SER A 99 11.93 -13.15 -20.30
C SER A 99 11.26 -12.51 -19.09
N PHE A 100 10.03 -12.01 -19.23
CA PHE A 100 9.30 -11.29 -18.19
C PHE A 100 8.41 -12.19 -17.32
N LEU A 101 8.08 -13.40 -17.80
CA LEU A 101 7.26 -14.38 -17.08
C LEU A 101 8.03 -15.67 -16.82
#